data_AF-A0A498NRJ1-F1
#
_entry.id   AF-A0A498NRJ1-F1
#
_cell.length_a   1.000
_cell.length_b   1.000
_cell.length_c   1.000
_cell.angle_alpha   90.00
_cell.angle_beta   90.00
_cell.angle_gamma   90.00
#
_symmetry.space_group_name_H-M   'P 1'
#
loop_
_entity.id
_entity.type
_entity.pdbx_description
1 polymer ?
#
loop_
_entity_poly.entity_id
_entity_poly.type
_entity_poly.pdbx_seq_one_letter_code
_entity_poly.pdbx_strand_id
1 'polypeptide(L)'
;MIGQSGSKNQSHDRINAGTFGVVKEHVGTDHLGNKYYYVPEQKSWTGRVIRPKRLVEAANPNEFEYMEGSIPSEWDAWIRGRRKQPPTIEELLQNERYREQIKIRAVEAEEKDKALQAKEYEEGLVARPAQTQVKGHASATQFGKTEFSEDPVSTANTFQPGSWTPPGSKK
;
A
#
# COMPACT_ATOMS: atom_id res chain seq x y z
N MET A 1 -53.74 -23.00 9.29
CA MET A 1 -52.87 -24.20 9.34
C MET A 1 -51.76 -23.96 8.31
N ILE A 2 -50.60 -23.47 8.73
CA ILE A 2 -49.42 -24.24 9.21
C ILE A 2 -48.84 -25.11 8.09
N GLY A 3 -47.58 -24.83 7.71
CA GLY A 3 -46.78 -25.69 6.84
C GLY A 3 -45.50 -25.02 6.33
N GLN A 4 -44.54 -24.78 7.23
CA GLN A 4 -43.16 -24.42 6.87
C GLN A 4 -42.40 -25.63 6.32
N SER A 5 -41.50 -25.43 5.35
CA SER A 5 -40.20 -26.12 5.19
C SER A 5 -39.50 -25.50 3.97
N GLY A 6 -38.36 -24.80 4.03
CA GLY A 6 -37.24 -24.90 4.96
C GLY A 6 -36.22 -25.89 4.42
N SER A 7 -35.27 -25.43 3.60
CA SER A 7 -33.88 -25.90 3.67
C SER A 7 -32.93 -24.98 2.92
N LYS A 8 -32.27 -24.09 3.68
CA LYS A 8 -31.08 -23.37 3.23
C LYS A 8 -29.92 -24.36 3.23
N ASN A 9 -29.44 -24.71 2.04
CA ASN A 9 -28.15 -25.40 1.91
C ASN A 9 -27.05 -24.36 2.15
N GLN A 10 -26.56 -24.31 3.39
CA GLN A 10 -25.30 -23.64 3.70
C GLN A 10 -24.46 -24.61 4.53
N SER A 11 -23.70 -25.44 3.83
CA SER A 11 -22.67 -26.29 4.39
C SER A 11 -21.59 -25.40 5.01
N HIS A 12 -21.72 -25.12 6.30
CA HIS A 12 -20.64 -24.50 7.07
C HIS A 12 -19.63 -25.59 7.40
N ASP A 13 -18.65 -25.79 6.53
CA ASP A 13 -17.45 -26.57 6.86
C ASP A 13 -16.70 -25.83 7.99
N ARG A 14 -16.88 -26.33 9.21
CA ARG A 14 -16.22 -25.85 10.42
C ARG A 14 -14.78 -26.37 10.43
N ILE A 15 -13.87 -25.59 9.86
CA ILE A 15 -12.44 -25.93 9.84
C ILE A 15 -11.84 -25.59 11.22
N ASN A 16 -11.77 -26.59 12.10
CA ASN A 16 -11.03 -26.55 13.37
C ASN A 16 -9.52 -26.57 13.10
N ALA A 17 -8.95 -25.47 12.59
CA ALA A 17 -7.51 -25.38 12.43
C ALA A 17 -6.86 -24.84 13.72
N GLY A 18 -6.33 -25.76 14.53
CA GLY A 18 -5.06 -25.60 15.25
C GLY A 18 -4.90 -24.41 16.21
N THR A 19 -5.75 -24.29 17.22
CA THR A 19 -5.40 -23.75 18.55
C THR A 19 -6.60 -24.05 19.45
N PHE A 20 -6.40 -24.89 20.46
CA PHE A 20 -7.45 -25.45 21.31
C PHE A 20 -8.37 -24.35 21.89
N GLY A 21 -9.53 -24.13 21.26
CA GLY A 21 -10.62 -23.34 21.82
C GLY A 21 -11.02 -22.04 21.11
N VAL A 22 -10.50 -21.70 19.93
CA VAL A 22 -10.98 -20.52 19.17
C VAL A 22 -11.72 -20.95 17.91
N VAL A 23 -13.03 -20.81 17.91
CA VAL A 23 -13.86 -21.00 16.72
C VAL A 23 -13.65 -19.82 15.76
N LYS A 24 -13.29 -20.13 14.51
CA LYS A 24 -13.18 -19.17 13.41
C LYS A 24 -14.21 -19.52 12.33
N GLU A 25 -14.89 -18.50 11.81
CA GLU A 25 -15.87 -18.63 10.73
C GLU A 25 -15.20 -18.26 9.41
N HIS A 26 -15.28 -19.15 8.42
CA HIS A 26 -14.79 -18.84 7.08
C HIS A 26 -15.76 -17.90 6.37
N VAL A 27 -15.27 -16.74 5.95
CA VAL A 27 -16.08 -15.68 5.36
C VAL A 27 -15.99 -15.70 3.84
N GLY A 28 -14.81 -15.94 3.30
CA GLY A 28 -14.62 -15.96 1.85
C GLY A 28 -13.16 -16.11 1.43
N THR A 29 -13.00 -16.24 0.12
CA THR A 29 -11.71 -16.42 -0.55
C THR A 29 -11.56 -15.40 -1.66
N ASP A 30 -10.34 -14.91 -1.82
CA ASP A 30 -10.00 -13.94 -2.85
C ASP A 30 -9.46 -14.59 -4.15
N HIS A 31 -9.37 -13.82 -5.23
CA HIS A 31 -8.78 -14.21 -6.51
C HIS A 31 -7.30 -14.64 -6.38
N LEU A 32 -6.59 -14.14 -5.36
CA LEU A 32 -5.22 -14.56 -5.02
C LEU A 32 -5.16 -15.86 -4.20
N GLY A 33 -6.30 -16.46 -3.86
CA GLY A 33 -6.38 -17.67 -3.03
C GLY A 33 -6.28 -17.43 -1.52
N ASN A 34 -6.20 -16.17 -1.09
CA ASN A 34 -6.19 -15.81 0.34
C ASN A 34 -7.54 -16.17 0.97
N LYS A 35 -7.51 -16.74 2.18
CA LYS A 35 -8.71 -17.12 2.94
C LYS A 35 -8.95 -16.16 4.08
N TYR A 36 -10.20 -15.71 4.24
CA TYR A 36 -10.59 -14.71 5.22
C TYR A 36 -11.52 -15.31 6.26
N TYR A 37 -11.24 -14.99 7.53
CA TYR A 37 -11.97 -15.54 8.67
C TYR A 37 -12.44 -14.45 9.62
N TYR A 38 -13.60 -14.70 10.23
CA TYR A 38 -14.14 -13.91 11.33
C TYR A 38 -14.11 -14.73 12.60
N VAL A 39 -13.52 -14.17 13.66
CA VAL A 39 -13.53 -14.77 14.99
C VAL A 39 -14.54 -13.99 15.82
N PRO A 40 -15.69 -14.60 16.18
CA PRO A 40 -16.67 -13.95 17.05
C PRO A 40 -16.13 -13.83 18.48
N GLU A 41 -16.79 -12.97 19.26
CA GLU A 41 -16.50 -12.86 20.70
C GLU A 41 -16.79 -14.19 21.39
N GLN A 42 -15.78 -14.75 22.04
CA GLN A 42 -15.91 -16.03 22.75
C GLN A 42 -15.07 -16.04 24.02
N LYS A 43 -15.51 -16.83 25.00
CA LYS A 43 -14.76 -17.04 26.24
C LYS A 43 -13.82 -18.21 26.04
N SER A 44 -12.53 -17.97 26.23
CA SER A 44 -11.54 -19.05 26.32
C SER A 44 -11.85 -19.96 27.51
N TRP A 45 -11.31 -21.19 27.47
CA TRP A 45 -11.39 -22.13 28.59
C TRP A 45 -10.88 -21.53 29.92
N THR A 46 -9.92 -20.60 29.86
CA THR A 46 -9.35 -19.88 31.01
C THR A 46 -10.22 -18.68 31.47
N GLY A 47 -11.43 -18.50 30.92
CA GLY A 47 -12.34 -17.41 31.29
C GLY A 47 -12.00 -16.04 30.69
N ARG A 48 -10.90 -15.91 29.93
CA ARG A 48 -10.54 -14.68 29.21
C ARG A 48 -11.49 -14.46 28.03
N VAL A 49 -12.07 -13.27 27.94
CA VAL A 49 -12.91 -12.85 26.80
C VAL A 49 -12.01 -12.50 25.62
N ILE A 50 -12.19 -13.21 24.51
CA ILE A 50 -11.52 -12.94 23.24
C ILE A 50 -12.38 -11.94 22.47
N ARG A 51 -11.81 -10.77 22.17
CA ARG A 51 -12.48 -9.76 21.35
C ARG A 51 -12.66 -10.27 19.91
N PRO A 52 -13.72 -9.83 19.22
CA PRO A 52 -13.93 -10.21 17.83
C PRO A 52 -12.76 -9.69 16.99
N LYS A 53 -12.21 -10.56 16.15
CA LYS A 53 -11.09 -10.23 15.26
C LYS A 53 -11.31 -10.77 13.86
N ARG A 54 -10.76 -10.09 12.87
CA ARG A 54 -10.77 -10.48 11.46
C ARG A 54 -9.36 -10.94 11.10
N LEU A 55 -9.26 -12.07 10.43
CA LEU A 55 -7.99 -12.73 10.11
C LEU A 55 -7.91 -13.02 8.61
N VAL A 56 -6.68 -13.02 8.11
CA VAL A 56 -6.32 -13.49 6.77
C VAL A 56 -5.32 -14.62 6.91
N GLU A 57 -5.56 -15.70 6.18
CA GLU A 57 -4.58 -16.75 5.93
C GLU A 57 -4.12 -16.58 4.49
N ALA A 58 -2.83 -16.23 4.32
CA ALA A 58 -2.23 -16.10 3.01
C ALA A 58 -2.22 -17.46 2.28
N ALA A 59 -2.43 -17.44 0.97
CA ALA A 59 -2.27 -18.64 0.15
C ALA A 59 -0.81 -19.09 0.04
N ASN A 60 0.12 -18.12 0.12
CA ASN A 60 1.54 -18.35 -0.05
C ASN A 60 2.18 -18.82 1.28
N PRO A 61 2.98 -19.90 1.27
CA PRO A 61 3.64 -20.41 2.47
C PRO A 61 4.66 -19.44 3.08
N ASN A 62 5.20 -18.52 2.26
CA ASN A 62 6.13 -17.48 2.71
C ASN A 62 5.35 -16.34 3.38
N GLU A 63 4.86 -16.57 4.59
CA GLU A 63 4.15 -15.57 5.41
C GLU A 63 4.96 -14.27 5.63
N PHE A 64 6.29 -14.34 5.47
CA PHE A 64 7.21 -13.22 5.65
C PHE A 64 7.34 -12.30 4.42
N GLU A 65 6.89 -12.73 3.25
CA GLU A 65 6.90 -11.92 2.03
C GLU A 65 5.58 -11.16 1.88
N TYR A 66 5.24 -10.35 2.89
CA TYR A 66 4.16 -9.38 2.75
C TYR A 66 4.58 -8.30 1.74
N MET A 67 4.20 -8.50 0.47
CA MET A 67 4.34 -7.47 -0.55
C MET A 67 3.13 -6.55 -0.51
N GLU A 68 3.35 -5.24 -0.53
CA GLU A 68 2.27 -4.23 -0.63
C GLU A 68 1.45 -4.51 -1.90
N GLY A 69 0.20 -4.95 -1.73
CA GLY A 69 -0.67 -5.43 -2.82
C GLY A 69 -1.03 -6.92 -2.79
N SER A 70 -0.49 -7.70 -1.84
CA SER A 70 -0.84 -9.13 -1.66
C SER A 70 -2.27 -9.35 -1.16
N ILE A 71 -2.92 -8.30 -0.64
CA ILE A 71 -4.30 -8.30 -0.17
C ILE A 71 -5.06 -7.25 -0.98
N PRO A 72 -6.20 -7.60 -1.60
CA PRO A 72 -7.06 -6.61 -2.24
C PRO A 72 -7.53 -5.55 -1.25
N SER A 73 -7.68 -4.33 -1.74
CA SER A 73 -8.02 -3.16 -0.93
C SER A 73 -9.33 -3.31 -0.15
N GLU A 74 -10.27 -4.05 -0.72
CA GLU A 74 -11.60 -4.31 -0.22
C GLU A 74 -11.55 -5.21 1.01
N TRP A 75 -10.76 -6.27 0.93
CA TRP A 75 -10.49 -7.18 2.03
C TRP A 75 -9.65 -6.53 3.12
N ASP A 76 -8.65 -5.72 2.75
CA ASP A 76 -7.88 -4.92 3.70
C ASP A 76 -8.79 -3.96 4.50
N ALA A 77 -9.70 -3.26 3.81
CA ALA A 77 -10.68 -2.39 4.47
C ALA A 77 -11.63 -3.14 5.41
N TRP A 78 -12.01 -4.38 5.07
CA TRP A 78 -12.77 -5.23 5.95
C TRP A 78 -11.92 -5.68 7.16
N ILE A 79 -10.71 -6.19 6.99
CA ILE A 79 -9.85 -6.61 8.13
C ILE A 79 -9.61 -5.45 9.10
N ARG A 80 -9.34 -4.24 8.59
CA ARG A 80 -9.08 -3.04 9.39
C ARG A 80 -10.32 -2.46 10.07
N GLY A 81 -11.51 -3.01 9.85
CA GLY A 81 -12.73 -2.50 10.48
C GLY A 81 -13.41 -1.35 9.76
N ARG A 82 -12.86 -0.85 8.64
CA ARG A 82 -13.47 0.25 7.87
C ARG A 82 -14.81 -0.16 7.26
N ARG A 83 -14.94 -1.43 6.86
CA ARG A 83 -16.19 -2.02 6.35
C ARG A 83 -16.76 -3.01 7.36
N LYS A 84 -18.09 -3.06 7.52
CA LYS A 84 -18.77 -4.05 8.40
C LYS A 84 -18.99 -5.38 7.67
N GLN A 85 -19.42 -5.32 6.42
CA GLN A 85 -19.71 -6.48 5.58
C GLN A 85 -18.47 -6.88 4.78
N PRO A 86 -18.24 -8.18 4.55
CA PRO A 86 -17.19 -8.65 3.65
C PRO A 86 -17.51 -8.22 2.22
N PRO A 87 -16.47 -8.01 1.39
CA PRO A 87 -16.68 -7.65 0.00
C PRO A 87 -17.23 -8.85 -0.80
N THR A 88 -18.03 -8.55 -1.83
CA THR A 88 -18.62 -9.59 -2.70
C THR A 88 -17.68 -9.91 -3.85
N ILE A 89 -17.62 -11.17 -4.29
CA ILE A 89 -16.73 -11.61 -5.39
C ILE A 89 -16.96 -10.78 -6.67
N GLU A 90 -18.21 -10.44 -6.97
CA GLU A 90 -18.55 -9.60 -8.13
C GLU A 90 -17.97 -8.18 -8.00
N GLU A 91 -18.03 -7.58 -6.81
CA GLU A 91 -17.45 -6.25 -6.57
C GLU A 91 -15.94 -6.26 -6.77
N LEU A 92 -15.25 -7.31 -6.31
CA LEU A 92 -13.81 -7.46 -6.54
C LEU A 92 -13.49 -7.50 -8.04
N LEU A 93 -14.23 -8.29 -8.80
CA LEU A 93 -14.00 -8.42 -10.25
C LEU A 93 -14.24 -7.09 -10.98
N GLN A 94 -15.29 -6.34 -10.62
CA GLN A 94 -15.55 -5.03 -11.21
C GLN A 94 -14.45 -4.02 -10.86
N ASN A 95 -13.94 -4.05 -9.62
CA ASN A 95 -12.86 -3.17 -9.19
C ASN A 95 -11.54 -3.50 -9.89
N GLU A 96 -11.25 -4.78 -10.14
CA GLU A 96 -10.08 -5.19 -10.93
C GLU A 96 -10.15 -4.64 -12.36
N ARG A 97 -11.29 -4.83 -13.04
CA ARG A 97 -11.54 -4.26 -14.37
C ARG A 97 -11.42 -2.74 -14.37
N TYR A 98 -11.95 -2.09 -13.34
CA TYR A 98 -11.86 -0.63 -13.19
C TYR A 98 -10.40 -0.16 -13.05
N ARG A 99 -9.58 -0.87 -12.26
CA ARG A 99 -8.14 -0.59 -12.12
C ARG A 99 -7.41 -0.75 -13.46
N GLU A 100 -7.71 -1.80 -14.22
CA GLU A 100 -7.14 -2.01 -15.56
C GLU A 100 -7.52 -0.88 -16.51
N GLN A 101 -8.80 -0.48 -16.53
CA GLN A 101 -9.28 0.62 -17.36
C GLN A 101 -8.59 1.94 -17.03
N ILE A 102 -8.39 2.25 -15.74
CA ILE A 102 -7.66 3.46 -15.34
C ILE A 102 -6.22 3.42 -15.86
N LYS A 103 -5.53 2.28 -15.74
CA LYS A 103 -4.16 2.14 -16.24
C LYS A 103 -4.08 2.41 -17.74
N ILE A 104 -5.00 1.83 -18.52
CA ILE A 104 -5.08 2.04 -19.97
C ILE A 104 -5.32 3.53 -20.28
N ARG A 105 -6.30 4.14 -19.62
CA ARG A 105 -6.63 5.55 -19.81
C ARG A 105 -5.49 6.49 -19.42
N ALA A 106 -4.73 6.15 -18.37
CA ALA A 106 -3.57 6.93 -17.95
C ALA A 106 -2.48 6.92 -19.03
N VAL A 107 -2.17 5.75 -19.59
CA VAL A 107 -1.20 5.62 -20.69
C VAL A 107 -1.67 6.40 -21.92
N GLU A 108 -2.94 6.26 -22.30
CA GLU A 108 -3.50 6.98 -23.44
C GLU A 108 -3.46 8.50 -23.23
N ALA A 109 -3.73 8.98 -22.01
CA ALA A 109 -3.64 10.39 -21.67
C ALA A 109 -2.21 10.91 -21.74
N GLU A 110 -1.22 10.15 -21.24
CA GLU A 110 0.19 10.50 -21.34
C GLU A 110 0.67 10.55 -22.80
N GLU A 111 0.22 9.64 -23.65
CA GLU A 111 0.58 9.64 -25.08
C GLU A 111 -0.01 10.85 -25.80
N LYS A 112 -1.28 11.20 -25.52
CA LYS A 112 -1.92 12.39 -26.07
C LYS A 112 -1.23 13.67 -25.59
N ASP A 113 -0.89 13.75 -24.32
CA ASP A 113 -0.18 14.91 -23.75
C ASP A 113 1.20 15.10 -24.39
N LYS A 114 1.98 14.01 -24.52
CA LYS A 114 3.27 14.03 -25.24
C LYS A 114 3.13 14.45 -26.69
N ALA A 115 2.09 13.98 -27.39
CA ALA A 115 1.83 14.36 -28.78
C ALA A 115 1.44 15.84 -28.92
N LEU A 116 0.65 16.38 -28.00
CA LEU A 116 0.30 17.80 -27.97
C LEU A 116 1.53 18.66 -27.69
N GLN A 117 2.33 18.28 -26.68
CA GLN A 117 3.59 18.96 -26.36
C GLN A 117 4.56 18.97 -27.55
N ALA A 118 4.63 17.88 -28.33
CA ALA A 118 5.45 17.82 -29.54
C ALA A 118 4.96 18.81 -30.62
N LYS A 119 3.64 18.95 -30.82
CA LYS A 119 3.06 19.93 -31.75
C LYS A 119 3.30 21.36 -31.29
N GLU A 120 3.07 21.66 -30.01
CA GLU A 120 3.34 22.98 -29.44
C GLU A 120 4.82 23.36 -29.54
N TYR A 121 5.71 22.37 -29.48
CA TYR A 121 7.13 22.56 -29.74
C TYR A 121 7.40 22.90 -31.22
N GLU A 122 6.80 22.18 -32.17
CA GLU A 122 6.91 22.49 -33.61
C GLU A 122 6.38 23.89 -33.95
N GLU A 123 5.30 24.30 -33.30
CA GLU A 123 4.70 25.63 -33.43
C GLU A 123 5.49 26.73 -32.69
N GLY A 124 6.49 26.36 -31.88
CA GLY A 124 7.36 27.29 -31.15
C GLY A 124 6.69 27.96 -29.95
N LEU A 125 5.53 27.48 -29.50
CA LEU A 125 4.79 28.01 -28.36
C LEU A 125 5.39 27.55 -27.02
N VAL A 126 6.05 26.38 -27.01
CA VAL A 126 6.66 25.79 -25.82
C VAL A 126 8.15 25.56 -26.05
N ALA A 127 8.99 26.07 -25.15
CA ALA A 127 10.43 25.83 -25.19
C ALA A 127 10.73 24.37 -24.83
N ARG A 128 11.66 23.74 -25.57
CA ARG A 128 12.22 22.44 -25.17
C ARG A 128 12.66 22.54 -23.70
N PRO A 129 12.34 21.56 -22.83
CA PRO A 129 12.98 21.47 -21.53
C PRO A 129 14.45 21.13 -21.79
N ALA A 130 15.25 22.16 -22.04
CA ALA A 130 16.68 22.04 -22.01
C ALA A 130 17.02 21.53 -20.61
N GLN A 131 17.91 20.54 -20.54
CA GLN A 131 18.51 20.10 -19.28
C GLN A 131 19.34 21.27 -18.76
N THR A 132 18.67 22.25 -18.15
CA THR A 132 19.31 23.42 -17.60
C THR A 132 20.06 22.94 -16.38
N GLN A 133 21.39 22.99 -16.46
CA GLN A 133 22.22 22.90 -15.26
C GLN A 133 21.84 24.12 -14.42
N VAL A 134 20.88 23.96 -13.51
CA VAL A 134 20.46 25.03 -12.60
C VAL A 134 21.70 25.38 -11.79
N LYS A 135 22.28 26.54 -12.07
CA LYS A 135 23.50 27.02 -11.43
C LYS A 135 23.07 28.24 -10.60
N GLY A 136 22.76 28.00 -9.33
CA GLY A 136 22.29 29.00 -8.39
C GLY A 136 22.44 28.54 -6.94
N HIS A 137 22.15 29.44 -5.99
CA HIS A 137 22.26 29.17 -4.54
C HIS A 137 21.46 27.94 -4.09
N ALA A 138 20.34 27.63 -4.76
CA ALA A 138 19.47 26.50 -4.45
C ALA A 138 19.90 25.16 -5.10
N SER A 139 20.98 25.14 -5.88
CA SER A 139 21.42 23.98 -6.65
C SER A 139 22.69 23.33 -6.09
N ALA A 140 23.06 23.68 -4.86
CA ALA A 140 24.24 23.12 -4.20
C ALA A 140 24.04 21.62 -3.93
N THR A 141 24.80 20.77 -4.62
CA THR A 141 24.84 19.30 -4.44
C THR A 141 25.58 18.91 -3.14
N GLN A 142 25.27 19.57 -2.01
CA GLN A 142 25.91 19.32 -0.71
C GLN A 142 25.15 18.28 0.12
N PHE A 143 23.93 17.91 -0.28
CA PHE A 143 23.16 16.88 0.42
C PHE A 143 23.79 15.50 0.18
N GLY A 144 24.34 14.89 1.23
CA GLY A 144 24.97 13.57 1.19
C GLY A 144 26.51 13.53 1.15
N LYS A 145 27.20 14.68 1.20
CA LYS A 145 28.64 14.70 1.42
C LYS A 145 28.94 14.47 2.90
N THR A 146 29.76 13.47 3.20
CA THR A 146 30.12 13.05 4.57
C THR A 146 31.16 13.97 5.21
N GLU A 147 31.93 14.70 4.42
CA GLU A 147 33.01 15.56 4.92
C GLU A 147 32.65 17.04 4.80
N PHE A 148 32.30 17.64 5.93
CA PHE A 148 32.20 19.07 6.09
C PHE A 148 33.56 19.59 6.59
N SER A 149 34.15 20.56 5.90
CA SER A 149 35.38 21.20 6.37
C SER A 149 35.10 22.00 7.65
N GLU A 150 35.97 21.87 8.65
CA GLU A 150 35.94 22.67 9.89
C GLU A 150 36.30 24.14 9.61
N ASP A 151 37.12 24.38 8.58
CA ASP A 151 37.63 25.71 8.26
C ASP A 151 36.69 26.43 7.28
N PRO A 152 36.40 27.73 7.51
CA PRO A 152 35.64 28.52 6.55
C PRO A 152 36.46 28.74 5.28
N VAL A 153 35.84 28.52 4.11
CA VAL A 153 36.47 28.75 2.81
C VAL A 153 35.82 29.94 2.13
N SER A 154 36.64 30.94 1.78
CA SER A 154 36.20 32.10 0.99
C SER A 154 36.82 32.05 -0.39
N THR A 155 36.01 31.82 -1.44
CA THR A 155 36.45 31.91 -2.84
C THR A 155 35.79 33.11 -3.49
N ALA A 156 36.59 34.15 -3.76
CA ALA A 156 36.19 35.41 -4.40
C ALA A 156 34.91 36.05 -3.79
N ASN A 157 33.74 35.73 -4.35
CA ASN A 157 32.44 36.26 -3.91
C ASN A 157 31.58 35.22 -3.17
N THR A 158 32.14 34.08 -2.75
CA THR A 158 31.42 33.00 -2.07
C THR A 158 32.11 32.62 -0.76
N PHE A 159 31.42 32.85 0.35
CA PHE A 159 31.83 32.44 1.69
C PHE A 159 31.09 31.16 2.08
N GLN A 160 31.82 30.08 2.37
CA GLN A 160 31.28 28.84 2.93
C GLN A 160 31.68 28.78 4.42
N PRO A 161 30.73 28.86 5.37
CA PRO A 161 31.07 28.72 6.78
C PRO A 161 31.49 27.27 7.08
N GLY A 162 32.53 27.11 7.90
CA GLY A 162 32.95 25.80 8.40
C GLY A 162 31.91 25.19 9.35
N SER A 163 31.86 23.86 9.42
CA SER A 163 30.97 23.15 10.35
C SER A 163 31.60 23.10 11.73
N TRP A 164 30.90 23.62 12.74
CA TRP A 164 31.37 23.59 14.13
C TRP A 164 31.24 22.18 14.73
N THR A 165 32.35 21.63 15.23
CA THR A 165 32.34 20.37 16.01
C THR A 165 32.70 20.65 17.47
N PRO A 166 31.92 20.15 18.45
CA PRO A 166 32.26 20.33 19.86
C PRO A 166 33.55 19.58 20.23
N PRO A 167 34.38 20.13 21.13
CA PRO A 167 35.62 19.49 21.56
C PRO A 167 35.30 18.18 22.31
N GLY A 168 35.75 17.04 21.76
CA GLY A 168 35.58 15.70 22.37
C GLY A 168 35.02 14.61 21.44
N SER A 169 34.77 14.92 20.16
CA SER A 169 34.20 13.97 19.20
C SER A 169 35.22 13.14 18.39
N LYS A 170 36.53 13.43 18.50
CA LYS A 170 37.59 12.64 17.84
C LYS A 170 38.10 11.56 18.82
N LYS A 171 37.67 10.31 18.62
CA LYS A 171 38.26 9.11 19.24
C LYS A 171 39.12 8.37 18.21
#